data_AF-A0A3S0R4R2-F1
#
_entry.id   AF-A0A3S0R4R2-F1
#
_cell.length_a   1.000
_cell.length_b   1.000
_cell.length_c   1.000
_cell.angle_alpha   90.00
_cell.angle_beta   90.00
_cell.angle_gamma   90.00
#
_symmetry.space_group_name_H-M   'P 1'
#
loop_
_entity.id
_entity.type
_entity.pdbx_description
1 polymer ?
#
loop_
_entity_poly.entity_id
_entity_poly.type
_entity_poly.pdbx_seq_one_letter_code
_entity_poly.pdbx_strand_id
1 'polypeptide(L)'
;MQDGNGLQTGDWSNWTVVRDHTHKKLYYVSGFNNIPQSIDLTALDFACKADTHCFPHFPSIAVIPPPAELAWHQDATKSFRATERKEGEAIVDQLLHAHHGADDGHIAA
;
A
#
# COMPACT_ATOMS: atom_id res chain seq x y z
N MET A 1 16.96 -35.29 -18.64
CA MET A 1 17.45 -34.96 -17.29
C MET A 1 16.71 -33.70 -16.87
N GLN A 2 15.86 -33.81 -15.84
CA GLN A 2 14.86 -32.81 -15.42
C GLN A 2 15.23 -33.05 -13.94
N ASP A 3 15.92 -32.07 -13.35
CA ASP A 3 16.16 -32.04 -11.90
C ASP A 3 16.40 -30.58 -11.46
N GLY A 4 15.39 -29.97 -10.82
CA GLY A 4 15.52 -28.67 -10.16
C GLY A 4 14.26 -27.84 -10.27
N ASN A 5 13.32 -28.02 -9.33
CA ASN A 5 12.11 -27.21 -9.12
C ASN A 5 12.42 -25.74 -8.75
N GLY A 6 13.23 -25.04 -9.54
CA GLY A 6 13.30 -23.59 -9.50
C GLY A 6 12.08 -23.06 -10.22
N LEU A 7 10.96 -22.88 -9.51
CA LEU A 7 9.93 -21.94 -9.94
C LEU A 7 10.69 -20.67 -10.34
N GLN A 8 10.73 -20.35 -11.64
CA GLN A 8 11.20 -19.04 -12.06
C GLN A 8 10.19 -18.05 -11.52
N THR A 9 10.45 -17.55 -10.32
CA THR A 9 9.67 -16.49 -9.71
C THR A 9 9.95 -15.24 -10.51
N GLY A 10 9.09 -14.96 -11.47
CA GLY A 10 9.08 -13.68 -12.17
C GLY A 10 8.38 -12.65 -11.31
N ASP A 11 9.08 -11.58 -10.96
CA ASP A 11 8.43 -10.42 -10.34
C ASP A 11 7.54 -9.72 -11.37
N TRP A 12 6.33 -9.34 -10.95
CA TRP A 12 5.37 -8.64 -11.79
C TRP A 12 5.04 -7.25 -11.24
N SER A 13 4.60 -6.36 -12.13
CA SER A 13 4.06 -5.06 -11.71
C SER A 13 2.65 -5.25 -11.15
N ASN A 14 2.49 -5.07 -9.83
CA ASN A 14 1.18 -5.20 -9.16
C ASN A 14 0.28 -3.97 -9.35
N TRP A 15 0.88 -2.78 -9.52
CA TRP A 15 0.17 -1.53 -9.75
C TRP A 15 1.05 -0.52 -10.48
N THR A 16 0.42 0.44 -11.16
CA THR A 16 1.06 1.62 -11.75
C THR A 16 0.44 2.87 -11.16
N VAL A 17 1.26 3.91 -10.95
CA VAL A 17 0.84 5.19 -10.36
C VAL A 17 1.27 6.34 -11.27
N VAL A 18 0.38 7.32 -11.46
CA VAL A 18 0.66 8.57 -12.19
C VAL A 18 0.30 9.75 -11.30
N ARG A 19 1.18 10.76 -11.26
CA ARG A 19 0.96 12.00 -10.52
C ARG A 19 0.72 13.14 -11.50
N ASP A 20 -0.47 13.73 -11.45
CA ASP A 20 -0.77 14.96 -12.14
C ASP A 20 -0.51 16.15 -11.20
N HIS A 21 0.65 16.78 -11.41
CA HIS A 21 1.07 17.93 -10.62
C HIS A 21 0.30 19.21 -10.95
N THR A 22 -0.33 19.30 -12.13
CA THR A 22 -1.10 20.46 -12.57
C THR A 22 -2.44 20.49 -11.87
N HIS A 23 -3.18 19.37 -11.90
CA HIS A 23 -4.51 19.27 -11.32
C HIS A 23 -4.53 18.69 -9.90
N LYS A 24 -3.36 18.41 -9.33
CA LYS A 24 -3.18 17.79 -8.01
C LYS A 24 -3.98 16.49 -7.89
N LYS A 25 -3.85 15.62 -8.90
CA LYS A 25 -4.50 14.30 -8.91
C LYS A 25 -3.48 13.19 -8.83
N LEU A 26 -3.84 12.13 -8.13
CA LEU A 26 -3.11 10.86 -8.14
C LEU A 26 -3.96 9.83 -8.87
N TYR A 27 -3.37 9.16 -9.84
CA TYR A 27 -4.00 8.05 -10.54
C TYR A 27 -3.29 6.76 -10.20
N TYR A 28 -4.04 5.68 -10.05
CA TYR A 28 -3.45 4.35 -9.91
C TYR A 28 -4.28 3.31 -10.65
N VAL A 29 -3.61 2.25 -11.09
CA VAL A 29 -4.26 1.08 -11.70
C VAL A 29 -3.61 -0.17 -11.15
N SER A 30 -4.41 -1.17 -10.80
CA SER A 30 -3.90 -2.46 -10.39
C SER A 30 -3.76 -3.39 -11.59
N GLY A 31 -2.71 -4.20 -11.61
CA GLY A 31 -2.54 -5.27 -12.58
C GLY A 31 -3.63 -6.36 -12.51
N PHE A 32 -4.45 -6.36 -11.45
CA PHE A 32 -5.53 -7.34 -11.24
C PHE A 32 -6.90 -6.91 -11.77
N ASN A 33 -7.19 -5.60 -11.81
CA ASN A 33 -8.52 -5.12 -12.24
C ASN A 33 -8.49 -4.06 -13.36
N ASN A 34 -7.32 -3.59 -13.81
CA ASN A 34 -7.09 -2.71 -14.97
C ASN A 34 -8.02 -1.49 -15.13
N ILE A 35 -8.82 -1.13 -14.11
CA ILE A 35 -9.68 0.04 -14.10
C ILE A 35 -8.90 1.18 -13.43
N PRO A 36 -8.54 2.25 -14.16
CA PRO A 36 -7.88 3.41 -13.59
C PRO A 36 -8.73 4.07 -12.50
N GLN A 37 -8.08 4.34 -11.38
CA GLN A 37 -8.64 5.04 -10.24
C GLN A 37 -8.03 6.44 -10.19
N SER A 38 -8.81 7.45 -9.80
CA SER A 38 -8.28 8.79 -9.51
C SER A 38 -8.58 9.23 -8.10
N ILE A 39 -7.67 9.98 -7.51
CA ILE A 39 -7.82 10.66 -6.24
C ILE A 39 -7.56 12.14 -6.48
N ASP A 40 -8.53 12.97 -6.16
CA ASP A 40 -8.36 14.42 -6.08
C ASP A 40 -7.71 14.79 -4.76
N LEU A 41 -6.44 15.21 -4.81
CA LEU A 41 -5.69 15.55 -3.61
C LEU A 41 -6.15 16.88 -3.00
N THR A 42 -6.83 17.74 -3.77
CA THR A 42 -7.34 19.02 -3.24
C THR A 42 -8.53 18.83 -2.32
N ALA A 43 -9.22 17.70 -2.43
CA ALA A 43 -10.36 17.33 -1.59
C ALA A 43 -9.95 16.59 -0.29
N LEU A 44 -8.66 16.34 -0.08
CA LEU A 44 -8.16 15.63 1.09
C LEU A 44 -7.63 16.59 2.17
N ASP A 45 -7.83 16.23 3.44
CA ASP A 45 -7.27 16.94 4.58
C ASP A 45 -5.94 16.29 5.00
N PHE A 46 -4.84 17.01 4.80
CA PHE A 46 -3.50 16.56 5.18
C PHE A 46 -3.04 17.11 6.55
N ALA A 47 -3.91 17.79 7.30
CA ALA A 47 -3.56 18.28 8.63
C ALA A 47 -3.27 17.10 9.57
N CYS A 48 -2.09 17.10 10.19
CA CYS A 48 -1.72 16.10 11.19
C CYS A 48 -2.63 16.27 12.42
N LYS A 49 -3.57 15.33 12.58
CA LYS A 49 -4.46 15.22 13.74
C LYS A 49 -4.05 13.98 14.52
N ALA A 50 -3.80 14.17 15.82
CA ALA A 50 -3.14 13.19 16.70
C ALA A 50 -3.76 11.78 16.67
N ASP A 51 -5.04 11.65 16.31
CA ASP A 51 -5.77 10.37 16.37
C ASP A 51 -6.25 9.87 14.99
N THR A 52 -5.95 10.58 13.90
CA THR A 52 -6.52 10.25 12.56
C THR A 52 -5.54 10.38 11.39
N HIS A 53 -4.45 11.13 11.52
CA HIS A 53 -3.46 11.35 10.45
C HIS A 53 -2.01 11.22 10.94
N CYS A 54 -1.80 10.35 11.93
CA CYS A 54 -0.48 9.97 12.42
C CYS A 54 -0.24 8.49 12.14
N PHE A 55 1.01 8.05 12.09
CA PHE A 55 1.30 6.62 12.12
C PHE A 55 0.76 6.04 13.43
N PRO A 56 0.08 4.87 13.43
CA PRO A 56 -0.27 3.98 12.31
C PRO A 56 -1.71 4.16 11.78
N HIS A 57 -2.35 5.28 12.07
CA HIS A 57 -3.76 5.58 11.82
C HIS A 57 -4.04 6.29 10.48
N PHE A 58 -3.06 6.39 9.58
CA PHE A 58 -3.27 6.99 8.28
C PHE A 58 -4.43 6.30 7.52
N PRO A 59 -5.39 7.05 6.98
CA PRO A 59 -6.41 6.50 6.12
C PRO A 59 -5.77 5.76 4.95
N SER A 60 -6.30 4.58 4.62
CA SER A 60 -5.77 3.73 3.56
C SER A 60 -6.83 3.44 2.51
N ILE A 61 -6.39 3.03 1.32
CA ILE A 61 -7.26 2.68 0.21
C ILE A 61 -6.84 1.33 -0.36
N ALA A 62 -7.81 0.50 -0.74
CA ALA A 62 -7.55 -0.78 -1.37
C ALA A 62 -7.00 -0.57 -2.78
N VAL A 63 -5.86 -1.20 -3.09
CA VAL A 63 -5.26 -1.17 -4.43
C VAL A 63 -6.10 -1.94 -5.45
N ILE A 64 -6.82 -2.98 -5.00
CA ILE A 64 -7.79 -3.74 -5.80
C ILE A 64 -9.19 -3.42 -5.25
N PRO A 65 -9.79 -2.27 -5.60
CA PRO A 65 -11.15 -1.98 -5.19
C PRO A 65 -12.12 -3.00 -5.81
N PRO A 66 -13.28 -3.24 -5.17
CA PRO A 66 -14.36 -3.99 -5.79
C PRO A 66 -14.68 -3.38 -7.16
N PRO A 67 -14.86 -4.20 -8.22
CA PRO A 67 -15.17 -3.67 -9.54
C PRO A 67 -16.50 -2.91 -9.48
N ALA A 68 -16.48 -1.60 -9.73
CA ALA A 68 -17.69 -0.88 -10.09
C ALA A 68 -18.07 -1.32 -11.51
N GLU A 69 -19.29 -1.78 -11.70
CA GLU A 69 -19.75 -2.32 -12.98
C GLU A 69 -19.53 -1.31 -14.12
N LEU A 70 -18.78 -1.73 -15.14
CA LEU A 70 -18.69 -1.08 -16.47
C LEU A 70 -18.14 0.36 -16.53
N ALA A 71 -17.31 0.77 -15.57
CA ALA A 71 -16.65 2.09 -15.64
C ALA A 71 -15.25 2.00 -16.28
N TRP A 72 -14.97 2.87 -17.26
CA TRP A 72 -13.63 3.03 -17.85
C TRP A 72 -12.64 3.70 -16.88
N HIS A 73 -13.16 4.33 -15.82
CA HIS A 73 -12.43 5.06 -14.78
C HIS A 73 -13.32 5.17 -13.53
N GLN A 74 -12.71 5.23 -12.34
CA GLN A 74 -13.42 5.42 -11.08
C GLN A 74 -12.79 6.55 -10.24
N ASP A 75 -13.64 7.39 -9.65
CA ASP A 75 -13.22 8.35 -8.63
C ASP A 75 -13.16 7.66 -7.26
N ALA A 76 -11.95 7.58 -6.72
CA ALA A 76 -11.63 6.91 -5.49
C ALA A 76 -11.36 7.90 -4.33
N THR A 77 -11.58 9.20 -4.55
CA THR A 77 -11.28 10.28 -3.58
C THR A 77 -11.94 10.04 -2.21
N LYS A 78 -13.13 9.45 -2.18
CA LYS A 78 -13.90 9.17 -0.94
C LYS A 78 -13.81 7.72 -0.47
N SER A 79 -12.92 6.91 -1.06
CA SER A 79 -12.81 5.48 -0.77
C SER A 79 -11.78 5.15 0.31
N PHE A 80 -11.12 6.17 0.89
CA PHE A 80 -10.24 5.98 2.03
C PHE A 80 -11.02 5.46 3.24
N ARG A 81 -10.46 4.46 3.91
CA ARG A 81 -10.99 3.91 5.15
C ARG A 81 -10.06 4.25 6.30
N ALA A 82 -10.65 4.64 7.43
CA ALA A 82 -9.91 4.75 8.67
C ALA A 82 -9.40 3.36 9.08
N THR A 83 -8.22 3.31 9.69
CA THR A 83 -7.68 2.07 10.24
C THR A 83 -8.44 1.70 11.52
N GLU A 84 -9.58 1.00 11.38
CA GLU A 84 -10.26 0.38 12.52
C GLU A 84 -9.45 -0.83 12.98
N ARG A 85 -8.68 -0.71 14.06
CA ARG A 85 -8.09 -1.90 14.68
C ARG A 85 -9.18 -2.70 15.38
N LYS A 86 -9.31 -3.98 15.02
CA LYS A 86 -9.75 -4.98 16.00
C LYS A 86 -8.56 -5.29 16.91
N GLU A 87 -8.79 -5.38 18.22
CA GLU A 87 -7.76 -5.82 19.18
C GLU A 87 -7.15 -7.14 18.68
N GLY A 88 -5.87 -7.12 18.25
CA GLY A 88 -5.15 -8.33 17.79
C GLY A 88 -4.31 -8.21 16.52
N GLU A 89 -4.45 -7.17 15.69
CA GLU A 89 -3.59 -6.98 14.51
C GLU A 89 -2.25 -6.32 14.89
N ALA A 90 -1.26 -7.15 15.23
CA ALA A 90 0.13 -6.75 15.36
C ALA A 90 0.80 -6.81 13.99
N ILE A 91 0.96 -5.68 13.31
CA ILE A 91 1.70 -5.65 12.04
C ILE A 91 2.52 -4.35 11.97
N VAL A 92 3.77 -4.50 11.54
CA VAL A 92 4.82 -3.49 11.30
C VAL A 92 5.86 -3.31 12.43
N ASP A 93 5.49 -3.09 13.69
CA ASP A 93 6.51 -2.75 14.72
C ASP A 93 7.43 -3.94 15.09
N GLN A 94 6.90 -5.16 15.09
CA GLN A 94 7.67 -6.39 15.33
C GLN A 94 8.59 -6.78 14.16
N LEU A 95 8.29 -6.35 12.93
CA LEU A 95 9.11 -6.65 11.75
C LEU A 95 10.29 -5.68 11.59
N LEU A 96 10.13 -4.41 12.00
CA LEU A 96 11.20 -3.42 11.91
C LEU A 96 12.33 -3.67 12.92
N HIS A 97 12.00 -4.16 14.12
CA HIS A 97 13.00 -4.47 15.16
C HIS A 97 13.77 -5.77 14.92
N ALA A 98 13.27 -6.67 14.06
CA ALA A 98 13.93 -7.94 13.75
C ALA A 98 15.14 -7.80 12.80
N HIS A 99 15.26 -6.67 12.08
CA HIS A 99 16.34 -6.47 11.10
C HIS A 99 17.57 -5.69 11.60
N HIS A 100 17.58 -5.25 12.87
CA HIS A 100 18.69 -4.47 13.45
C HIS A 100 19.49 -5.19 14.54
N GLY A 101 19.30 -6.50 14.73
CA GLY A 101 19.86 -7.25 15.87
C GLY A 101 20.72 -8.47 15.52
N ALA A 102 21.38 -8.50 14.36
CA ALA A 102 22.24 -9.63 13.97
C ALA A 102 23.61 -9.15 13.48
N ASP A 103 24.27 -8.28 14.23
CA ASP A 103 25.71 -8.07 14.09
C ASP A 103 26.27 -7.61 15.44
N ASP A 104 26.74 -8.55 16.25
CA ASP A 104 27.71 -8.30 17.31
C ASP A 104 28.44 -9.62 17.59
N GLY A 105 29.62 -9.72 16.99
CA GLY A 105 30.51 -10.86 17.16
C GLY A 105 30.94 -11.06 18.60
N HIS A 106 30.85 -12.30 19.06
CA HIS A 106 31.64 -12.78 20.19
C HIS A 106 32.65 -13.81 19.69
N ILE A 107 33.87 -13.33 19.43
CA ILE A 107 35.06 -14.16 19.55
C ILE A 107 35.38 -14.16 21.05
N ALA A 108 35.08 -15.26 21.74
CA ALA A 108 35.62 -15.52 23.07
C ALA A 108 36.82 -16.45 22.91
N ALA A 109 37.92 -16.03 23.52
CA ALA A 109 39.22 -16.69 23.57
C ALA A 109 39.19 -18.04 24.30
#